data_AF-A0ABD0SVN5-F1
#
_entry.id   AF-A0ABD0SVN5-F1
#
_cell.length_a   1.000
_cell.length_b   1.000
_cell.length_c   1.000
_cell.angle_alpha   90.00
_cell.angle_beta   90.00
_cell.angle_gamma   90.00
#
_symmetry.space_group_name_H-M   'P 1'
#
loop_
_entity.id
_entity.type
_entity.pdbx_description
1 polymer ?
#
loop_
_entity_poly.entity_id
_entity_poly.type
_entity_poly.pdbx_seq_one_letter_code
_entity_poly.pdbx_strand_id
1 'polypeptide(L)'
;MKGFWKKLFLTLIYIINTILNMDLRTHSRLHAWKDVTVQEMYVFLAITMLMTGNRRLTTEEHWSTNPFLNSPIYKTLMSRNHPEARQPDGPVLSKINVVINDARTKFQNLFIPNQKLRVDESIVPFKGRLIIKQYLPNKRNLFGIKLFVFCDVDTKIILDFIIYLILTFEEKYYFTNRIIYMDNWYSSPKLFDFLASRGIGACGTVKKTRKVMPKLSTTIHKDEMEPSEKMDRSTGLPVMKPELYTNDMIGIEKVTKWYKKLFFHIIDLQTHACNSKKLRCKVCSHLYRRRRETRYLCEICKVPLRVTCFRTYHEKRYLNV
;
A
#
# COMPACT_ATOMS: atom_id res chain seq x y z
N MET A 1 16.86 -5.53 16.80
CA MET A 1 16.12 -6.71 16.28
C MET A 1 15.14 -7.35 17.26
N LYS A 2 15.42 -7.43 18.58
CA LYS A 2 14.53 -8.08 19.57
C LYS A 2 13.12 -7.43 19.72
N GLY A 3 13.00 -6.12 19.52
CA GLY A 3 11.73 -5.37 19.72
C GLY A 3 10.66 -5.57 18.65
N PHE A 4 11.04 -5.69 17.37
CA PHE A 4 10.10 -5.92 16.26
C PHE A 4 9.40 -7.27 16.40
N TRP A 5 10.20 -8.32 16.60
CA TRP A 5 9.68 -9.66 16.83
C TRP A 5 8.84 -9.73 18.09
N LYS A 6 9.24 -9.08 19.20
CA LYS A 6 8.41 -9.00 20.41
C LYS A 6 7.06 -8.33 20.16
N LYS A 7 6.98 -7.23 19.38
CA LYS A 7 5.72 -6.56 19.06
C LYS A 7 4.83 -7.36 18.12
N LEU A 8 5.43 -8.02 17.13
CA LEU A 8 4.74 -8.91 16.19
C LEU A 8 4.24 -10.18 16.89
N PHE A 9 5.03 -10.68 17.84
CA PHE A 9 4.69 -11.80 18.73
C PHE A 9 3.59 -11.42 19.73
N LEU A 10 3.58 -10.19 20.27
CA LEU A 10 2.47 -9.69 21.09
C LEU A 10 1.18 -9.51 20.28
N THR A 11 1.26 -9.14 19.00
CA THR A 11 0.10 -9.10 18.12
C THR A 11 -0.38 -10.51 17.75
N LEU A 12 0.53 -11.49 17.65
CA LEU A 12 0.21 -12.92 17.53
C LEU A 12 -0.44 -13.47 18.82
N ILE A 13 0.06 -13.14 20.01
CA ILE A 13 -0.55 -13.51 21.31
C ILE A 13 -1.94 -12.91 21.44
N TYR A 14 -2.13 -11.65 21.06
CA TYR A 14 -3.44 -11.00 21.07
C TYR A 14 -4.42 -11.63 20.08
N ILE A 15 -3.91 -12.03 18.91
CA ILE A 15 -4.62 -12.83 17.92
C ILE A 15 -5.05 -14.19 18.52
N ILE A 16 -4.16 -14.89 19.21
CA ILE A 16 -4.40 -16.19 19.86
C ILE A 16 -5.51 -16.05 20.92
N ASN A 17 -5.43 -15.04 21.78
CA ASN A 17 -6.47 -14.73 22.76
C ASN A 17 -7.82 -14.36 22.11
N THR A 18 -7.80 -13.79 20.90
CA THR A 18 -9.03 -13.52 20.15
C THR A 18 -9.63 -14.79 19.56
N ILE A 19 -8.81 -15.72 19.04
CA ILE A 19 -9.25 -17.01 18.48
C ILE A 19 -9.85 -17.92 19.57
N LEU A 20 -9.23 -17.97 20.75
CA LEU A 20 -9.69 -18.79 21.87
C LEU A 20 -11.08 -18.39 22.39
N ASN A 21 -11.53 -17.16 22.12
CA ASN A 21 -12.82 -16.63 22.54
C ASN A 21 -13.88 -16.61 21.41
N MET A 22 -13.63 -17.28 20.28
CA MET A 22 -14.60 -17.36 19.17
C MET A 22 -15.31 -18.72 19.12
N ASP A 23 -16.64 -18.71 18.97
CA ASP A 23 -17.39 -19.90 18.56
C ASP A 23 -16.97 -20.31 17.14
N LEU A 24 -16.09 -21.30 17.06
CA LEU A 24 -15.60 -21.84 15.81
C LEU A 24 -16.64 -22.80 15.22
N ARG A 25 -16.84 -22.74 13.90
CA ARG A 25 -17.63 -23.75 13.18
C ARG A 25 -16.95 -25.12 13.29
N THR A 26 -17.72 -26.20 13.26
CA THR A 26 -17.23 -27.58 13.34
C THR A 26 -16.10 -27.90 12.34
N HIS A 27 -16.21 -27.42 11.09
CA HIS A 27 -15.16 -27.58 10.07
C HIS A 27 -14.26 -26.35 9.89
N SER A 28 -14.10 -25.54 10.94
CA SER A 28 -13.22 -24.37 10.88
C SER A 28 -11.75 -24.79 10.76
N ARG A 29 -11.03 -24.19 9.82
CA ARG A 29 -9.57 -24.36 9.70
C ARG A 29 -8.81 -23.87 10.93
N LEU A 30 -9.44 -23.05 11.76
CA LEU A 30 -8.87 -22.54 13.02
C LEU A 30 -8.69 -23.64 14.07
N HIS A 31 -9.37 -24.78 13.94
CA HIS A 31 -9.13 -25.94 14.82
C HIS A 31 -7.73 -26.55 14.64
N ALA A 32 -7.11 -26.36 13.48
CA ALA A 32 -5.75 -26.78 13.20
C ALA A 32 -4.71 -25.65 13.45
N TRP A 33 -5.11 -24.57 14.14
CA TRP A 33 -4.20 -23.47 14.46
C TRP A 33 -3.07 -23.95 15.38
N LYS A 34 -1.86 -23.48 15.08
CA LYS A 34 -0.68 -23.65 15.91
C LYS A 34 -0.01 -22.30 16.05
N ASP A 35 0.61 -22.08 17.20
CA ASP A 35 1.35 -20.85 17.45
C ASP A 35 2.54 -20.75 16.50
N VAL A 36 2.70 -19.56 15.93
CA VAL A 36 3.72 -19.30 14.91
C VAL A 36 5.05 -18.99 15.58
N THR A 37 6.07 -19.76 15.22
CA THR A 37 7.45 -19.57 15.68
C THR A 37 8.17 -18.48 14.86
N VAL A 38 9.26 -17.94 15.42
CA VAL A 38 10.10 -16.96 14.70
C VAL A 38 10.72 -17.58 13.44
N GLN A 39 11.10 -18.87 13.50
CA GLN A 39 11.63 -19.62 12.38
C GLN A 39 10.61 -19.73 11.24
N GLU A 40 9.36 -20.09 11.55
CA GLU A 40 8.27 -20.14 10.54
C GLU A 40 8.03 -18.78 9.88
N MET A 41 8.15 -17.67 10.63
CA MET A 41 8.06 -16.33 10.05
C MET A 41 9.20 -16.02 9.07
N TYR A 42 10.43 -16.47 9.34
CA TYR A 42 11.54 -16.33 8.39
C TYR A 42 11.33 -17.18 7.14
N VAL A 43 10.82 -18.40 7.29
CA VAL A 43 10.45 -19.27 6.16
C VAL A 43 9.35 -18.62 5.32
N PHE A 44 8.35 -18.02 5.97
CA PHE A 44 7.30 -17.27 5.30
C PHE A 44 7.84 -16.10 4.46
N LEU A 45 8.78 -15.32 5.02
CA LEU A 45 9.44 -14.23 4.30
C LEU A 45 10.27 -14.76 3.12
N ALA A 46 11.01 -15.86 3.31
CA ALA A 46 11.79 -16.49 2.26
C ALA A 46 10.91 -16.99 1.10
N ILE A 47 9.78 -17.65 1.40
CA ILE A 47 8.79 -18.06 0.39
C ILE A 47 8.24 -16.84 -0.35
N THR A 48 7.92 -15.76 0.38
CA THR A 48 7.42 -14.52 -0.20
C THR A 48 8.42 -13.91 -1.19
N MET A 49 9.72 -13.95 -0.86
CA MET A 49 10.79 -13.54 -1.76
C MET A 49 10.92 -14.48 -2.97
N LEU A 50 10.82 -15.81 -2.78
CA LEU A 50 10.86 -16.79 -3.86
C LEU A 50 9.73 -16.61 -4.88
N MET A 51 8.51 -16.31 -4.41
CA MET A 51 7.35 -15.97 -5.28
C MET A 51 7.58 -14.68 -6.08
N THR A 52 8.55 -13.85 -5.71
CA THR A 52 8.92 -12.68 -6.52
C THR A 52 9.65 -13.07 -7.80
N GLY A 53 10.53 -14.07 -7.71
CA GLY A 53 11.30 -14.62 -8.84
C GLY A 53 10.49 -15.59 -9.68
N ASN A 54 9.69 -16.48 -9.06
CA ASN A 54 8.83 -17.42 -9.77
C ASN A 54 7.41 -16.85 -9.89
N ARG A 55 7.07 -16.24 -11.04
CA ARG A 55 5.77 -15.61 -11.22
C ARG A 55 4.73 -16.62 -11.69
N ARG A 56 3.72 -16.83 -10.85
CA ARG A 56 2.49 -17.58 -11.16
C ARG A 56 1.30 -16.64 -11.31
N LEU A 57 0.21 -17.11 -11.92
CA LEU A 57 -1.01 -16.30 -12.11
C LEU A 57 -1.73 -16.08 -10.79
N THR A 58 -1.67 -17.09 -9.92
CA THR A 58 -2.30 -17.09 -8.60
C THR A 58 -1.31 -17.54 -7.54
N THR A 59 -1.54 -17.16 -6.28
CA THR A 59 -0.66 -17.56 -5.17
C THR A 59 -0.71 -19.07 -4.96
N GLU A 60 -1.88 -19.67 -5.20
CA GLU A 60 -2.19 -21.08 -5.01
C GLU A 60 -1.37 -22.00 -5.93
N GLU A 61 -1.02 -21.54 -7.12
CA GLU A 61 -0.24 -22.29 -8.10
C GLU A 61 1.15 -22.69 -7.59
N HIS A 62 1.73 -21.93 -6.66
CA HIS A 62 3.02 -22.28 -6.05
C HIS A 62 2.94 -23.57 -5.22
N TRP A 63 1.76 -23.92 -4.71
CA TRP A 63 1.50 -25.18 -4.00
C TRP A 63 0.74 -26.21 -4.87
N SER A 64 0.67 -26.02 -6.19
CA SER A 64 -0.03 -26.94 -7.08
C SER A 64 0.65 -28.31 -7.14
N THR A 65 -0.13 -29.38 -7.20
CA THR A 65 0.34 -30.76 -7.48
C THR A 65 0.38 -31.08 -8.96
N ASN A 66 -0.13 -30.20 -9.83
CA ASN A 66 -0.09 -30.40 -11.28
C ASN A 66 1.38 -30.49 -11.74
N PRO A 67 1.80 -31.54 -12.47
CA PRO A 67 3.18 -31.72 -12.94
C PRO A 67 3.76 -30.50 -13.67
N PHE A 68 2.95 -29.75 -14.43
CA PHE A 68 3.39 -28.54 -15.14
C PHE A 68 3.67 -27.34 -14.23
N LEU A 69 3.08 -27.31 -13.04
CA LEU A 69 3.15 -26.20 -12.09
C LEU A 69 3.86 -26.56 -10.78
N ASN A 70 4.06 -27.86 -10.53
CA ASN A 70 4.59 -28.38 -9.29
C ASN A 70 6.01 -27.87 -9.08
N SER A 71 6.19 -27.12 -8.00
CA SER A 71 7.50 -26.70 -7.52
C SER A 71 7.63 -27.21 -6.08
N PRO A 72 8.43 -28.26 -5.84
CA PRO A 72 8.44 -28.95 -4.55
C PRO A 72 8.87 -28.04 -3.40
N ILE A 73 9.73 -27.06 -3.68
CA ILE A 73 10.28 -26.13 -2.69
C ILE A 73 9.21 -25.45 -1.82
N TYR A 74 8.07 -25.05 -2.38
CA TYR A 74 7.02 -24.34 -1.63
C TYR A 74 6.31 -25.24 -0.62
N LYS A 75 6.01 -26.49 -1.01
CA LYS A 75 5.33 -27.47 -0.15
C LYS A 75 6.27 -27.99 0.95
N THR A 76 7.54 -28.18 0.61
CA THR A 76 8.56 -28.63 1.56
C THR A 76 8.82 -27.58 2.64
N LEU A 77 8.85 -26.31 2.26
CA LEU A 77 9.14 -25.22 3.21
C LEU A 77 7.97 -24.90 4.12
N MET A 78 6.74 -24.83 3.61
CA MET A 78 5.57 -24.47 4.41
C MET A 78 4.29 -25.01 3.79
N SER A 79 3.36 -25.49 4.62
CA SER A 79 2.03 -25.84 4.15
C SER A 79 1.25 -24.59 3.71
N ARG A 80 0.46 -24.70 2.64
CA ARG A 80 -0.41 -23.61 2.17
C ARG A 80 -1.40 -23.15 3.24
N ASN A 81 -1.84 -24.08 4.09
CA ASN A 81 -3.06 -23.91 4.86
C ASN A 81 -2.82 -23.26 6.24
N HIS A 82 -2.07 -22.17 6.35
CA HIS A 82 -2.09 -21.40 7.59
C HIS A 82 -3.46 -20.74 7.78
N PRO A 83 -4.11 -20.89 8.95
CA PRO A 83 -5.36 -20.21 9.21
C PRO A 83 -5.08 -18.70 9.34
N GLU A 84 -6.00 -17.86 8.89
CA GLU A 84 -5.91 -16.41 9.09
C GLU A 84 -6.72 -16.03 10.32
N ALA A 85 -6.06 -15.42 11.29
CA ALA A 85 -6.73 -14.97 12.49
C ALA A 85 -7.20 -13.52 12.37
N ARG A 86 -8.35 -13.24 12.97
CA ARG A 86 -9.04 -11.95 12.85
C ARG A 86 -8.73 -11.10 14.07
N GLN A 87 -8.07 -9.96 13.87
CA GLN A 87 -7.93 -8.95 14.93
C GLN A 87 -9.19 -8.07 15.04
N PRO A 88 -9.55 -7.62 16.25
CA PRO A 88 -10.70 -6.76 16.50
C PRO A 88 -10.67 -5.43 15.74
N ASP A 89 -11.83 -4.78 15.70
CA ASP A 89 -12.06 -3.53 14.99
C ASP A 89 -11.32 -2.37 15.70
N GLY A 90 -10.50 -1.65 14.93
CA GLY A 90 -9.75 -0.46 15.36
C GLY A 90 -9.56 0.49 14.17
N PRO A 91 -8.89 1.65 14.35
CA PRO A 91 -8.61 2.58 13.26
C PRO A 91 -7.99 1.85 12.06
N VAL A 92 -8.38 2.21 10.83
CA VAL A 92 -8.15 1.40 9.62
C VAL A 92 -6.70 0.97 9.37
N LEU A 93 -5.71 1.68 9.93
CA LEU A 93 -4.28 1.34 9.83
C LEU A 93 -3.58 1.04 11.16
N SER A 94 -4.26 0.99 12.32
CA SER A 94 -3.59 0.65 13.59
C SER A 94 -2.89 -0.71 13.53
N LYS A 95 -3.44 -1.63 12.73
CA LYS A 95 -2.89 -2.96 12.44
C LYS A 95 -1.51 -2.92 11.78
N ILE A 96 -1.33 -2.02 10.82
CA ILE A 96 -0.09 -1.91 10.02
C ILE A 96 0.87 -0.85 10.57
N ASN A 97 0.40 0.09 11.40
CA ASN A 97 1.21 1.20 11.93
C ASN A 97 2.44 0.72 12.67
N VAL A 98 2.34 -0.38 13.43
CA VAL A 98 3.50 -0.94 14.15
C VAL A 98 4.59 -1.38 13.18
N VAL A 99 4.20 -2.06 12.10
CA VAL A 99 5.13 -2.56 11.07
C VAL A 99 5.69 -1.39 10.26
N ILE A 100 4.84 -0.43 9.88
CA ILE A 100 5.24 0.76 9.13
C ILE A 100 6.23 1.59 9.94
N ASN A 101 5.93 1.91 11.19
CA ASN A 101 6.79 2.75 12.02
C ASN A 101 8.15 2.07 12.27
N ASP A 102 8.17 0.76 12.49
CA ASP A 102 9.43 0.02 12.62
C ASP A 102 10.23 0.01 11.31
N ALA A 103 9.57 -0.18 10.16
CA ALA A 103 10.21 -0.10 8.84
C ALA A 103 10.79 1.29 8.56
N ARG A 104 10.01 2.34 8.80
CA ARG A 104 10.44 3.75 8.66
C ARG A 104 11.63 4.06 9.56
N THR A 105 11.57 3.67 10.83
CA THR A 105 12.67 3.85 11.80
C THR A 105 13.96 3.17 11.30
N LYS A 106 13.85 1.97 10.74
CA LYS A 106 15.00 1.27 10.15
C LYS A 106 15.53 2.00 8.91
N PHE A 107 14.67 2.37 7.97
CA PHE A 107 15.10 3.10 6.76
C PHE A 107 15.80 4.41 7.09
N GLN A 108 15.30 5.13 8.10
CA GLN A 108 15.91 6.36 8.62
C GLN A 108 17.31 6.15 9.26
N ASN A 109 17.53 5.01 9.91
CA ASN A 109 18.77 4.76 10.67
C ASN A 109 19.83 3.96 9.90
N LEU A 110 19.45 3.30 8.78
CA LEU A 110 20.33 2.40 8.04
C LEU A 110 21.25 3.11 7.06
N PHE A 111 20.88 4.31 6.62
CA PHE A 111 21.59 4.98 5.54
C PHE A 111 21.63 6.49 5.75
N ILE A 112 22.83 7.06 5.65
CA ILE A 112 23.02 8.50 5.58
C ILE A 112 22.92 8.87 4.10
N PRO A 113 21.94 9.69 3.69
CA PRO A 113 21.76 9.97 2.28
C PRO A 113 22.89 10.84 1.70
N ASN A 114 22.93 10.95 0.37
CA ASN A 114 23.76 11.87 -0.39
C ASN A 114 23.08 13.25 -0.54
N GLN A 115 23.75 14.18 -1.21
CA GLN A 115 23.28 15.55 -1.35
C GLN A 115 21.94 15.66 -2.11
N LYS A 116 21.71 14.78 -3.09
CA LYS A 116 20.55 14.81 -4.00
C LYS A 116 19.44 13.88 -3.50
N LEU A 117 18.30 14.45 -3.10
CA LEU A 117 17.14 13.72 -2.56
C LEU A 117 15.91 13.90 -3.46
N ARG A 118 14.98 12.95 -3.47
CA ARG A 118 13.76 13.04 -4.27
C ARG A 118 12.51 12.63 -3.48
N VAL A 119 11.43 13.39 -3.69
CA VAL A 119 10.07 13.04 -3.25
C VAL A 119 9.21 12.68 -4.45
N ASP A 120 8.54 11.53 -4.42
CA ASP A 120 7.64 11.09 -5.52
C ASP A 120 6.45 10.26 -5.00
N GLU A 121 5.38 10.22 -5.80
CA GLU A 121 4.24 9.35 -5.64
C GLU A 121 4.50 7.92 -6.10
N SER A 122 4.23 6.98 -5.20
CA SER A 122 4.20 5.55 -5.50
C SER A 122 2.81 4.99 -5.25
N ILE A 123 2.29 4.18 -6.17
CA ILE A 123 1.08 3.39 -5.91
C ILE A 123 1.47 1.93 -5.62
N VAL A 124 0.86 1.38 -4.58
CA VAL A 124 0.83 -0.06 -4.28
C VAL A 124 -0.52 -0.56 -4.78
N PRO A 125 -0.57 -1.26 -5.93
CA PRO A 125 -1.83 -1.72 -6.49
C PRO A 125 -2.68 -2.48 -5.47
N PHE A 126 -4.00 -2.32 -5.53
CA PHE A 126 -4.87 -3.05 -4.63
C PHE A 126 -6.26 -3.14 -5.23
N LYS A 127 -6.73 -4.37 -5.47
CA LYS A 127 -8.03 -4.62 -6.11
C LYS A 127 -9.17 -4.79 -5.10
N GLY A 128 -8.87 -5.03 -3.83
CA GLY A 128 -9.88 -5.20 -2.79
C GLY A 128 -10.63 -3.91 -2.41
N ARG A 129 -11.43 -4.01 -1.36
CA ARG A 129 -12.20 -2.89 -0.79
C ARG A 129 -11.43 -2.31 0.41
N LEU A 130 -10.82 -1.14 0.23
CA LEU A 130 -10.17 -0.36 1.29
C LEU A 130 -10.61 1.10 1.19
N ILE A 131 -10.73 1.78 2.33
CA ILE A 131 -11.15 3.18 2.39
C ILE A 131 -10.06 4.12 1.84
N ILE A 132 -8.78 3.76 2.05
CA ILE A 132 -7.61 4.54 1.59
C ILE A 132 -7.23 4.24 0.13
N LYS A 133 -8.01 3.41 -0.57
CA LYS A 133 -7.76 3.08 -1.97
C LYS A 133 -8.03 4.31 -2.82
N GLN A 134 -7.06 4.67 -3.64
CA GLN A 134 -7.13 5.80 -4.55
C GLN A 134 -7.09 5.35 -6.01
N TYR A 135 -7.65 6.22 -6.84
CA TYR A 135 -7.60 6.12 -8.29
C TYR A 135 -6.58 7.13 -8.83
N LEU A 136 -5.52 6.65 -9.49
CA LEU A 136 -4.52 7.47 -10.17
C LEU A 136 -4.56 7.12 -11.67
N PRO A 137 -5.25 7.93 -12.51
CA PRO A 137 -5.45 7.60 -13.93
C PRO A 137 -4.15 7.53 -14.73
N ASN A 138 -3.15 8.34 -14.35
CA ASN A 138 -1.89 8.46 -15.09
C ASN A 138 -0.85 7.39 -14.71
N LYS A 139 -1.19 6.42 -13.86
CA LYS A 139 -0.28 5.34 -13.46
C LYS A 139 -0.74 4.02 -14.08
N ARG A 140 0.21 3.16 -14.47
CA ARG A 140 -0.06 1.82 -15.07
C ARG A 140 -1.07 0.99 -14.29
N ASN A 141 -0.99 1.06 -12.96
CA ASN A 141 -2.03 0.52 -12.09
C ASN A 141 -2.90 1.67 -11.61
N LEU A 142 -4.15 1.65 -12.03
CA LEU A 142 -5.09 2.74 -11.81
C LEU A 142 -5.58 2.79 -10.35
N PHE A 143 -5.72 1.64 -9.69
CA PHE A 143 -6.27 1.54 -8.34
C PHE A 143 -5.26 0.95 -7.35
N GLY A 144 -5.12 1.58 -6.18
CA GLY A 144 -4.22 1.12 -5.14
C GLY A 144 -4.09 2.07 -3.96
N ILE A 145 -3.16 1.76 -3.06
CA ILE A 145 -2.81 2.62 -1.93
C ILE A 145 -1.72 3.59 -2.41
N LYS A 146 -1.97 4.89 -2.26
CA LYS A 146 -0.99 5.94 -2.59
C LYS A 146 -0.01 6.11 -1.43
N LEU A 147 1.27 6.05 -1.76
CA LEU A 147 2.41 6.35 -0.90
C LEU A 147 3.13 7.59 -1.44
N PHE A 148 3.61 8.43 -0.53
CA PHE A 148 4.68 9.37 -0.84
C PHE A 148 5.99 8.76 -0.38
N VAL A 149 6.96 8.65 -1.27
CA VAL A 149 8.24 8.00 -1.01
C VAL A 149 9.33 9.04 -1.09
N PHE A 150 10.20 9.01 -0.09
CA PHE A 150 11.40 9.84 -0.03
C PHE A 150 12.63 8.96 -0.26
N CYS A 151 13.45 9.31 -1.24
CA CYS A 151 14.58 8.49 -1.65
C CYS A 151 15.83 9.31 -1.98
N ASP A 152 16.98 8.68 -1.82
CA ASP A 152 18.26 9.16 -2.31
C ASP A 152 18.33 9.01 -3.83
N VAL A 153 18.76 10.06 -4.53
CA VAL A 153 18.79 10.06 -6.00
C VAL A 153 19.90 9.18 -6.53
N ASP A 154 21.06 9.12 -5.89
CA ASP A 154 22.22 8.42 -6.45
C ASP A 154 22.11 6.91 -6.21
N THR A 155 21.85 6.51 -4.96
CA THR A 155 21.76 5.09 -4.56
C THR A 155 20.40 4.47 -4.80
N LYS A 156 19.36 5.28 -5.07
CA LYS A 156 17.95 4.84 -5.20
C LYS A 156 17.38 4.19 -3.92
N ILE A 157 18.04 4.38 -2.78
CA ILE A 157 17.59 3.85 -1.48
C ILE A 157 16.41 4.68 -0.96
N ILE A 158 15.41 3.99 -0.40
CA ILE A 158 14.28 4.64 0.27
C ILE A 158 14.71 5.06 1.67
N LEU A 159 14.52 6.34 1.97
CA LEU A 159 14.80 6.94 3.26
C LEU A 159 13.56 6.89 4.13
N ASP A 160 12.43 7.35 3.58
CA ASP A 160 11.13 7.34 4.26
C ASP A 160 9.99 7.08 3.28
N PHE A 161 8.82 6.74 3.82
CA PHE A 161 7.58 6.77 3.08
C PHE A 161 6.39 7.03 4.00
N ILE A 162 5.37 7.70 3.47
CA ILE A 162 4.10 7.96 4.17
C ILE A 162 2.93 7.45 3.34
N ILE A 163 1.89 6.96 4.03
CA ILE A 163 0.62 6.57 3.40
C ILE A 163 -0.27 7.82 3.33
N TYR A 164 -0.76 8.13 2.13
CA TYR A 164 -1.69 9.25 1.95
C TYR A 164 -2.91 9.09 2.85
N LEU A 165 -3.22 10.15 3.62
CA LEU A 165 -4.33 10.37 4.57
C LEU A 165 -3.92 10.47 6.05
N ILE A 166 -2.79 9.89 6.48
CA ILE A 166 -2.59 9.61 7.93
C ILE A 166 -1.26 10.12 8.51
N LEU A 167 -0.19 10.22 7.72
CA LEU A 167 1.16 10.48 8.26
C LEU A 167 1.79 11.73 7.68
N THR A 168 2.42 12.52 8.54
CA THR A 168 3.40 13.55 8.19
C THR A 168 4.81 12.95 8.16
N PHE A 169 5.69 13.52 7.35
CA PHE A 169 7.12 13.21 7.45
C PHE A 169 7.62 13.69 8.82
N GLU A 170 8.43 12.87 9.50
CA GLU A 170 9.08 13.28 10.73
C GLU A 170 10.30 14.14 10.39
N GLU A 171 10.56 15.20 11.17
CA GLU A 171 11.67 16.16 10.96
C GLU A 171 13.05 15.58 11.32
N LYS A 172 13.24 14.26 11.23
CA LYS A 172 14.47 13.61 11.69
C LYS A 172 15.63 13.74 10.69
N TYR A 173 15.36 14.13 9.44
CA TYR A 173 16.42 14.31 8.47
C TYR A 173 17.06 15.69 8.64
N TYR A 174 18.37 15.68 8.83
CA TYR A 174 19.21 16.86 8.65
C TYR A 174 19.27 17.16 7.15
N PHE A 175 18.27 17.91 6.68
CA PHE A 175 18.13 18.34 5.28
C PHE A 175 19.07 19.49 4.91
N THR A 176 19.74 20.10 5.89
CA THR A 176 20.68 21.20 5.68
C THR A 176 21.77 20.80 4.69
N ASN A 177 22.05 21.68 3.74
CA ASN A 177 23.02 21.50 2.64
C ASN A 177 22.66 20.40 1.63
N ARG A 178 21.40 19.98 1.55
CA ARG A 178 20.90 19.00 0.56
C ARG A 178 19.94 19.63 -0.43
N ILE A 179 19.79 19.01 -1.60
CA ILE A 179 18.91 19.45 -2.68
C ILE A 179 17.76 18.45 -2.82
N ILE A 180 16.52 18.93 -2.71
CA ILE A 180 15.31 18.12 -2.86
C ILE A 180 14.72 18.34 -4.26
N TYR A 181 14.66 17.26 -5.03
CA TYR A 181 13.95 17.19 -6.31
C TYR A 181 12.50 16.76 -6.08
N MET A 182 11.57 17.51 -6.65
CA MET A 182 10.14 17.24 -6.49
C MET A 182 9.35 17.51 -7.77
N ASP A 183 8.22 16.82 -7.90
CA ASP A 183 7.28 17.06 -9.00
C ASP A 183 6.41 18.29 -8.75
N ASN A 184 5.72 18.73 -9.80
CA ASN A 184 4.79 19.85 -9.85
C ASN A 184 3.67 19.79 -8.80
N TRP A 185 3.33 18.58 -8.36
CA TRP A 185 2.32 18.41 -7.33
C TRP A 185 2.75 19.00 -5.98
N TYR A 186 4.05 18.96 -5.66
CA TYR A 186 4.60 19.47 -4.40
C TYR A 186 5.11 20.90 -4.51
N SER A 187 5.65 21.27 -5.68
CA SER A 187 6.33 22.55 -5.85
C SER A 187 5.40 23.76 -5.70
N SER A 188 5.89 24.76 -4.96
CA SER A 188 5.28 26.09 -4.87
C SER A 188 6.34 27.12 -4.46
N PRO A 189 6.19 28.40 -4.85
CA PRO A 189 7.14 29.46 -4.46
C PRO A 189 7.33 29.53 -2.94
N LYS A 190 6.22 29.54 -2.18
CA LYS A 190 6.25 29.56 -0.71
C LYS A 190 7.02 28.38 -0.10
N LEU A 191 6.88 27.18 -0.67
CA LEU A 191 7.62 26.02 -0.20
C LEU A 191 9.12 26.19 -0.47
N PHE A 192 9.49 26.76 -1.62
CA PHE A 192 10.89 26.95 -2.00
C PHE A 192 11.54 28.03 -1.12
N ASP A 193 10.84 29.14 -0.85
CA ASP A 193 11.30 30.17 0.10
C ASP A 193 11.51 29.57 1.50
N PHE A 194 10.57 28.74 1.96
CA PHE A 194 10.66 28.06 3.25
C PHE A 194 11.85 27.09 3.31
N LEU A 195 12.06 26.29 2.26
CA LEU A 195 13.20 25.38 2.19
C LEU A 195 14.53 26.14 2.14
N ALA A 196 14.61 27.21 1.35
CA ALA A 196 15.78 28.07 1.26
C ALA A 196 16.12 28.72 2.61
N SER A 197 15.12 29.20 3.35
CA SER A 197 15.30 29.76 4.71
C SER A 197 15.88 28.76 5.71
N ARG A 198 15.75 27.46 5.43
CA ARG A 198 16.30 26.35 6.23
C ARG A 198 17.62 25.80 5.67
N GLY A 199 18.21 26.43 4.67
CA GLY A 199 19.44 25.97 4.02
C GLY A 199 19.24 24.68 3.22
N ILE A 200 18.02 24.43 2.73
CA ILE A 200 17.66 23.27 1.91
C ILE A 200 17.46 23.75 0.47
N GLY A 201 18.25 23.21 -0.45
CA GLY A 201 18.05 23.43 -1.88
C GLY A 201 16.79 22.72 -2.36
N ALA A 202 16.05 23.31 -3.30
CA ALA A 202 14.87 22.70 -3.90
C ALA A 202 14.89 22.88 -5.41
N CYS A 203 14.52 21.83 -6.14
CA CYS A 203 14.40 21.84 -7.58
C CYS A 203 13.14 21.08 -8.01
N GLY A 204 12.39 21.61 -8.95
CA GLY A 204 11.19 20.96 -9.43
C GLY A 204 10.47 21.76 -10.49
N THR A 205 9.64 21.07 -11.28
CA THR A 205 8.74 21.76 -12.21
C THR A 205 7.62 22.42 -11.43
N VAL A 206 7.09 23.57 -11.89
CA VAL A 206 6.00 24.28 -11.21
C VAL A 206 4.90 24.68 -12.19
N LYS A 207 3.64 24.57 -11.77
CA LYS A 207 2.47 25.02 -12.54
C LYS A 207 2.46 26.54 -12.55
N LYS A 208 2.37 27.13 -13.75
CA LYS A 208 2.21 28.59 -13.95
C LYS A 208 1.02 29.16 -13.15
N THR A 209 -0.02 28.35 -12.95
CA THR A 209 -1.23 28.70 -12.21
C THR A 209 -1.11 28.55 -10.69
N ARG A 210 0.07 28.22 -10.15
CA ARG A 210 0.26 28.15 -8.69
C ARG A 210 0.05 29.52 -8.05
N LYS A 211 -0.56 29.51 -6.86
CA LYS A 211 -0.78 30.71 -6.06
C LYS A 211 0.57 31.35 -5.73
N VAL A 212 0.67 32.68 -5.90
CA VAL A 212 1.90 33.47 -5.66
C VAL A 212 3.03 33.14 -6.65
N MET A 213 2.72 32.54 -7.81
CA MET A 213 3.72 32.42 -8.87
C MET A 213 3.97 33.81 -9.48
N PRO A 214 5.24 34.25 -9.62
CA PRO A 214 5.55 35.48 -10.33
C PRO A 214 5.11 35.36 -11.79
N LYS A 215 4.70 36.49 -12.39
CA LYS A 215 4.42 36.55 -13.83
C LYS A 215 5.74 36.41 -14.58
N LEU A 216 6.05 35.19 -14.99
CA LEU A 216 7.24 34.90 -15.79
C LEU A 216 6.98 35.32 -17.23
N SER A 217 7.68 36.35 -17.69
CA SER A 217 7.76 36.73 -19.10
C SER A 217 8.65 35.73 -19.82
N THR A 218 8.05 34.66 -20.36
CA THR A 218 8.71 33.57 -21.09
C THR A 218 9.79 32.80 -20.29
N THR A 219 10.00 31.53 -20.63
CA THR A 219 11.00 30.67 -19.99
C THR A 219 12.39 31.24 -20.27
N ILE A 220 13.20 31.49 -19.24
CA ILE A 220 14.63 31.78 -19.42
C ILE A 220 15.32 30.44 -19.62
N HIS A 221 15.72 30.16 -20.85
CA HIS A 221 16.55 29.01 -21.24
C HIS A 221 17.70 29.56 -22.07
N LYS A 222 18.81 28.84 -22.15
CA LYS A 222 19.78 29.11 -23.21
C LYS A 222 19.10 28.82 -24.55
N ASP A 223 19.50 29.48 -25.63
CA ASP A 223 19.00 29.23 -26.99
C ASP A 223 19.43 27.86 -27.57
N GLU A 224 19.98 26.98 -26.72
CA GLU A 224 20.49 25.65 -27.05
C GLU A 224 19.40 24.59 -26.79
N MET A 225 19.26 23.63 -27.71
CA MET A 225 18.25 22.56 -27.67
C MET A 225 18.95 21.19 -27.70
N GLU A 226 18.62 20.33 -26.75
CA GLU A 226 19.13 18.96 -26.67
C GLU A 226 18.07 17.92 -27.08
N PRO A 227 18.46 16.82 -27.76
CA PRO A 227 17.57 15.73 -28.09
C PRO A 227 17.19 14.94 -26.83
N SER A 228 15.88 14.83 -26.54
CA SER A 228 15.41 14.04 -25.39
C SER A 228 15.32 12.54 -25.70
N GLU A 229 15.33 11.71 -24.67
CA GLU A 229 15.14 10.24 -24.77
C GLU A 229 13.78 9.82 -25.38
N LYS A 230 12.84 10.76 -25.61
CA LYS A 230 11.53 10.47 -26.19
C LYS A 230 11.57 10.69 -27.70
N MET A 231 11.13 9.70 -28.46
CA MET A 231 10.91 9.81 -29.90
C MET A 231 9.50 10.37 -30.18
N ASP A 232 9.39 11.30 -31.10
CA ASP A 232 8.11 11.75 -31.63
C ASP A 232 7.48 10.62 -32.46
N ARG A 233 6.20 10.35 -32.22
CA ARG A 233 5.48 9.26 -32.88
C ARG A 233 5.16 9.56 -34.35
N SER A 234 5.10 10.83 -34.72
CA SER A 234 4.73 11.27 -36.07
C SER A 234 5.95 11.40 -36.97
N THR A 235 7.05 11.95 -36.46
CA THR A 235 8.26 12.24 -37.23
C THR A 235 9.35 11.19 -37.04
N GLY A 236 9.26 10.33 -36.02
CA GLY A 236 10.27 9.33 -35.71
C GLY A 236 11.60 9.93 -35.21
N LEU A 237 11.67 11.24 -35.05
CA LEU A 237 12.84 11.98 -34.58
C LEU A 237 12.82 12.14 -33.05
N PRO A 238 13.98 12.30 -32.40
CA PRO A 238 14.03 12.63 -30.98
C PRO A 238 13.38 13.99 -30.72
N VAL A 239 12.53 14.04 -29.70
CA VAL A 239 11.86 15.28 -29.27
C VAL A 239 12.92 16.21 -28.68
N MET A 240 13.15 17.35 -29.35
CA MET A 240 14.08 18.39 -28.89
C MET A 240 13.51 19.13 -27.69
N LYS A 241 14.36 19.41 -26.69
CA LYS A 241 14.01 20.19 -25.51
C LYS A 241 15.06 21.27 -25.25
N PRO A 242 14.67 22.44 -24.70
CA PRO A 242 15.63 23.43 -24.28
C PRO A 242 16.62 22.83 -23.29
N GLU A 243 17.91 23.15 -23.45
CA GLU A 243 18.95 22.79 -22.50
C GLU A 243 18.60 23.44 -21.14
N LEU A 244 18.09 22.62 -20.23
CA LEU A 244 17.70 23.03 -18.89
C LEU A 244 18.85 22.70 -17.95
N TYR A 245 19.09 23.58 -16.96
CA TYR A 245 20.12 23.47 -15.91
C TYR A 245 20.17 22.14 -15.11
N THR A 246 19.34 21.14 -15.40
CA THR A 246 19.28 19.90 -14.63
C THR A 246 19.07 18.67 -15.52
N ASN A 247 20.13 18.24 -16.21
CA ASN A 247 20.21 16.88 -16.77
C ASN A 247 20.03 15.78 -15.69
N ASP A 248 20.14 16.13 -14.40
CA ASP A 248 19.88 15.26 -13.25
C ASP A 248 18.40 14.90 -13.00
N MET A 249 17.42 15.56 -13.64
CA MET A 249 15.99 15.25 -13.41
C MET A 249 15.51 14.02 -14.18
N ILE A 250 16.26 13.57 -15.19
CA ILE A 250 15.91 12.42 -16.03
C ILE A 250 16.44 11.14 -15.35
N GLY A 251 15.54 10.20 -15.10
CA GLY A 251 15.96 8.81 -14.85
C GLY A 251 15.80 8.33 -13.42
N ILE A 252 14.55 8.25 -12.91
CA ILE A 252 14.19 7.16 -11.98
C ILE A 252 12.78 6.62 -12.25
N GLU A 253 12.54 6.07 -13.44
CA GLU A 253 11.45 5.09 -13.59
C GLU A 253 11.87 3.68 -13.12
N LYS A 254 13.17 3.49 -12.84
CA LYS A 254 13.83 2.19 -12.64
C LYS A 254 14.26 1.86 -11.20
N VAL A 255 13.75 2.51 -10.13
CA VAL A 255 13.90 1.89 -8.79
C VAL A 255 13.17 0.55 -8.84
N THR A 256 13.91 -0.54 -8.64
CA THR A 256 13.38 -1.89 -8.57
C THR A 256 12.30 -1.93 -7.48
N LYS A 257 11.04 -2.01 -7.92
CA LYS A 257 9.83 -1.93 -7.08
C LYS A 257 9.61 -3.22 -6.26
N TRP A 258 10.68 -3.95 -5.94
CA TRP A 258 10.61 -5.22 -5.21
C TRP A 258 9.95 -5.02 -3.84
N TYR A 259 10.24 -3.89 -3.18
CA TYR A 259 9.61 -3.49 -1.92
C TYR A 259 8.10 -3.35 -2.07
N LYS A 260 7.59 -2.94 -3.24
CA LYS A 260 6.15 -2.89 -3.46
C LYS A 260 5.59 -4.27 -3.30
N LYS A 261 6.17 -5.30 -3.95
CA LYS A 261 5.70 -6.71 -3.88
C LYS A 261 5.75 -7.29 -2.47
N LEU A 262 6.80 -6.98 -1.69
CA LEU A 262 6.85 -7.35 -0.26
C LEU A 262 5.78 -6.61 0.56
N PHE A 263 5.64 -5.30 0.35
CA PHE A 263 4.64 -4.46 1.01
C PHE A 263 3.21 -4.85 0.63
N PHE A 264 2.99 -5.30 -0.62
CA PHE A 264 1.75 -5.93 -1.07
C PHE A 264 1.46 -7.16 -0.24
N HIS A 265 2.37 -8.13 -0.16
CA HIS A 265 2.11 -9.35 0.61
C HIS A 265 1.81 -9.05 2.07
N ILE A 266 2.58 -8.15 2.71
CA ILE A 266 2.35 -7.72 4.10
C ILE A 266 0.99 -7.02 4.26
N ILE A 267 0.63 -6.10 3.37
CA ILE A 267 -0.67 -5.41 3.43
C ILE A 267 -1.82 -6.35 3.10
N ASP A 268 -1.71 -7.20 2.09
CA ASP A 268 -2.77 -8.13 1.68
C ASP A 268 -3.09 -9.09 2.84
N LEU A 269 -2.06 -9.69 3.45
CA LEU A 269 -2.19 -10.52 4.66
C LEU A 269 -2.89 -9.80 5.82
N GLN A 270 -2.58 -8.51 6.03
CA GLN A 270 -3.17 -7.73 7.14
C GLN A 270 -4.52 -7.08 6.80
N THR A 271 -4.85 -6.91 5.51
CA THR A 271 -6.08 -6.26 5.03
C THR A 271 -7.18 -7.24 4.64
N HIS A 272 -6.86 -8.50 4.38
CA HIS A 272 -7.85 -9.58 4.30
C HIS A 272 -8.66 -9.71 5.62
N ALA A 273 -8.09 -9.27 6.75
CA ALA A 273 -8.77 -9.15 8.04
C ALA A 273 -9.69 -7.91 8.19
N CYS A 274 -9.70 -6.97 7.24
CA CYS A 274 -10.44 -5.69 7.33
C CYS A 274 -11.72 -5.68 6.47
N ASN A 275 -12.33 -6.84 6.24
CA ASN A 275 -13.71 -6.85 5.77
C ASN A 275 -14.64 -6.58 6.97
N SER A 276 -15.15 -5.33 7.03
CA SER A 276 -16.37 -5.04 7.80
C SER A 276 -17.39 -6.12 7.48
N LYS A 277 -17.91 -6.79 8.51
CA LYS A 277 -18.85 -7.92 8.36
C LYS A 277 -20.03 -7.43 7.53
N LYS A 278 -20.03 -7.75 6.24
CA LYS A 278 -21.23 -7.61 5.43
C LYS A 278 -22.16 -8.73 5.81
N LEU A 279 -23.16 -8.37 6.61
CA LEU A 279 -24.16 -9.30 7.08
C LEU A 279 -25.04 -9.71 5.88
N ARG A 280 -25.47 -10.98 5.83
CA ARG A 280 -26.32 -11.46 4.74
C ARG A 280 -27.77 -11.11 5.05
N CYS A 281 -28.47 -10.48 4.12
CA CYS A 281 -29.88 -10.17 4.33
C CYS A 281 -30.69 -11.47 4.45
N LYS A 282 -31.34 -11.70 5.61
CA LYS A 282 -32.05 -12.96 5.90
C LYS A 282 -33.19 -13.20 4.91
N VAL A 283 -33.98 -12.17 4.60
CA VAL A 283 -35.06 -12.21 3.60
C VAL A 283 -34.54 -12.56 2.21
N CYS A 284 -33.46 -11.90 1.76
CA CYS A 284 -32.93 -12.18 0.42
C CYS A 284 -32.40 -13.60 0.28
N SER A 285 -31.77 -14.09 1.34
CA SER A 285 -31.23 -15.45 1.37
C SER A 285 -32.32 -16.51 1.42
N HIS A 286 -33.37 -16.32 2.22
CA HIS A 286 -34.39 -17.35 2.46
C HIS A 286 -35.55 -17.28 1.47
N LEU A 287 -36.11 -16.09 1.23
CA LEU A 287 -37.30 -15.93 0.39
C LEU A 287 -36.96 -15.86 -1.09
N TYR A 288 -35.89 -15.15 -1.44
CA TYR A 288 -35.53 -14.91 -2.84
C TYR A 288 -34.38 -15.79 -3.32
N ARG A 289 -33.83 -16.67 -2.47
CA ARG A 289 -32.63 -17.49 -2.72
C ARG A 289 -31.47 -16.73 -3.37
N ARG A 290 -31.36 -15.42 -3.10
CA ARG A 290 -30.39 -14.51 -3.71
C ARG A 290 -29.42 -14.02 -2.64
N ARG A 291 -28.12 -14.23 -2.89
CA ARG A 291 -27.07 -13.75 -1.97
C ARG A 291 -26.94 -12.24 -2.09
N ARG A 292 -27.50 -11.52 -1.12
CA ARG A 292 -27.44 -10.06 -1.06
C ARG A 292 -26.95 -9.63 0.32
N GLU A 293 -25.94 -8.77 0.32
CA GLU A 293 -25.27 -8.24 1.51
C GLU A 293 -26.01 -6.99 2.04
N THR A 294 -25.95 -6.75 3.35
CA THR A 294 -26.49 -5.55 4.01
C THR A 294 -25.56 -5.06 5.11
N ARG A 295 -25.63 -3.76 5.39
CA ARG A 295 -24.97 -3.10 6.52
C ARG A 295 -25.93 -2.83 7.68
N TYR A 296 -27.23 -2.99 7.44
CA TYR A 296 -28.27 -2.67 8.41
C TYR A 296 -28.66 -3.91 9.21
N LEU A 297 -28.78 -3.72 10.51
CA LEU A 297 -29.24 -4.71 11.48
C LEU A 297 -30.53 -4.19 12.11
N CYS A 298 -31.56 -5.01 12.19
CA CYS A 298 -32.75 -4.64 12.95
C CYS A 298 -32.39 -4.54 14.43
N GLU A 299 -32.70 -3.42 15.06
CA GLU A 299 -32.36 -3.18 16.46
C GLU A 299 -33.10 -4.11 17.41
N ILE A 300 -34.36 -4.45 17.08
CA ILE A 300 -35.23 -5.30 17.89
C ILE A 300 -34.89 -6.78 17.67
N CYS A 301 -34.92 -7.23 16.41
CA CYS A 301 -34.74 -8.66 16.10
C CYS A 301 -33.26 -9.09 15.99
N LYS A 302 -32.30 -8.14 15.99
CA LYS A 302 -30.88 -8.38 15.70
C LYS A 302 -30.65 -9.19 14.41
N VAL A 303 -31.54 -9.05 13.42
CA VAL A 303 -31.45 -9.72 12.12
C VAL A 303 -30.94 -8.75 11.07
N PRO A 304 -29.95 -9.16 10.25
CA PRO A 304 -29.48 -8.35 9.15
C PRO A 304 -30.47 -8.33 7.99
N LEU A 305 -30.91 -7.13 7.62
CA LEU A 305 -31.89 -6.89 6.57
C LEU A 305 -31.44 -5.73 5.68
N ARG A 306 -31.77 -5.76 4.39
CA ARG A 306 -31.66 -4.56 3.53
C ARG A 306 -32.83 -3.64 3.85
N VAL A 307 -32.67 -2.33 3.64
CA VAL A 307 -33.72 -1.32 3.85
C VAL A 307 -35.07 -1.76 3.25
N THR A 308 -35.06 -2.25 2.01
CA THR A 308 -36.27 -2.73 1.32
C THR A 308 -36.84 -4.05 1.83
N CYS A 309 -36.10 -4.78 2.68
CA CYS A 309 -36.50 -6.07 3.24
C CYS A 309 -36.95 -6.00 4.70
N PHE A 310 -36.88 -4.82 5.35
CA PHE A 310 -37.34 -4.66 6.73
C PHE A 310 -38.84 -4.93 6.83
N ARG A 311 -39.64 -4.23 6.01
CA ARG A 311 -41.10 -4.36 5.98
C ARG A 311 -41.54 -5.81 5.77
N THR A 312 -41.04 -6.46 4.72
CA THR A 312 -41.37 -7.87 4.41
C THR A 312 -40.97 -8.85 5.52
N TYR A 313 -39.85 -8.60 6.21
CA TYR A 313 -39.42 -9.46 7.31
C TYR A 313 -40.36 -9.35 8.51
N HIS A 314 -40.73 -8.13 8.89
CA HIS A 314 -41.57 -7.87 10.05
C HIS A 314 -43.02 -8.26 9.78
N GLU A 315 -43.59 -7.95 8.62
CA GLU A 315 -44.95 -8.37 8.24
C GLU A 315 -45.12 -9.89 8.26
N LYS A 316 -44.17 -10.66 7.71
CA LYS A 316 -44.24 -12.14 7.74
C LYS A 316 -43.98 -12.74 9.12
N ARG A 317 -43.32 -12.02 10.03
CA ARG A 317 -43.09 -12.47 11.40
C ARG A 317 -44.35 -12.33 12.25
N TYR A 318 -45.14 -11.27 12.04
CA TYR A 318 -46.42 -11.07 12.73
C TYR A 318 -47.56 -11.97 12.23
N LEU A 319 -47.40 -12.63 11.08
CA LEU A 319 -48.35 -13.62 10.54
C LEU A 319 -48.04 -15.06 10.97
N ASN A 320 -46.95 -15.30 11.72
CA ASN A 320 -46.54 -16.62 12.21
C ASN A 320 -46.42 -16.64 13.75
N VAL A 321 -47.21 -15.82 14.44
CA VAL A 321 -47.43 -15.86 15.89
C VAL A 321 -48.84 -16.34 16.14
#